data_AF-A0A4V1CP40-F1
#
_entry.id   AF-A0A4V1CP40-F1
#
_cell.length_a   1.000
_cell.length_b   1.000
_cell.length_c   1.000
_cell.angle_alpha   90.00
_cell.angle_beta   90.00
_cell.angle_gamma   90.00
#
_symmetry.space_group_name_H-M   'P 1'
#
loop_
_entity.id
_entity.type
_entity.pdbx_description
1 polymer ?
#
loop_
_entity_poly.entity_id
_entity_poly.type
_entity_poly.pdbx_seq_one_letter_code
_entity_poly.pdbx_strand_id
1 'polypeptide(L)'
;MAGQFEIFTDAESNVRFRLLGADGTVLATSRAFDDKQSAADGIMAVRECAGTGLITEARTNAWGGTGRTRPGIPTPSQRRHRHSPAI
;
A
#
# COMPACT_ATOMS: atom_id res chain seq x y z
N MET A 1 19.32 -18.35 6.05
CA MET A 1 20.22 -17.24 6.47
C MET A 1 19.35 -16.03 6.78
N ALA A 2 19.72 -15.20 7.77
CA ALA A 2 18.98 -14.00 8.12
C ALA A 2 19.29 -12.86 7.12
N GLY A 3 18.35 -11.93 6.92
CA GLY A 3 18.62 -10.71 6.16
C GLY A 3 19.68 -9.83 6.82
N GLN A 4 20.32 -8.95 6.04
CA GLN A 4 21.36 -8.02 6.54
C GLN A 4 20.93 -6.55 6.38
N PHE A 5 21.39 -5.70 7.30
CA PHE A 5 21.33 -4.25 7.13
C PHE A 5 22.66 -3.73 6.59
N GLU A 6 22.61 -2.83 5.60
CA GLU A 6 23.78 -2.16 5.06
C GLU A 6 23.60 -0.64 5.13
N ILE A 7 24.59 0.06 5.68
CA ILE A 7 24.66 1.52 5.64
C ILE A 7 25.52 1.93 4.45
N PHE A 8 25.02 2.84 3.62
CA PHE A 8 25.74 3.37 2.47
C PHE A 8 25.49 4.87 2.31
N THR A 9 26.39 5.54 1.61
CA THR A 9 26.22 6.94 1.22
C THR A 9 25.76 6.97 -0.24
N ASP A 10 24.64 7.63 -0.50
CA ASP A 10 24.08 7.76 -1.85
C ASP A 10 24.85 8.82 -2.66
N ALA A 11 24.57 8.93 -3.97
CA ALA A 11 25.19 9.90 -4.87
C ALA A 11 25.00 11.35 -4.41
N GLU A 12 23.93 11.63 -3.68
CA GLU A 12 23.63 12.95 -3.09
C GLU A 12 24.36 13.20 -1.75
N SER A 13 25.35 12.37 -1.39
CA SER A 13 26.06 12.42 -0.09
C SER A 13 25.18 12.21 1.14
N ASN A 14 23.96 11.68 0.96
CA ASN A 14 23.05 11.33 2.03
C ASN A 14 23.40 9.96 2.62
N VAL A 15 23.36 9.82 3.95
CA VAL A 15 23.55 8.51 4.60
C VAL A 15 22.21 7.78 4.60
N ARG A 16 22.18 6.56 4.08
CA ARG A 16 20.99 5.69 4.06
C ARG A 16 21.35 4.31 4.53
N PHE A 17 20.33 3.53 4.85
CA PHE A 17 20.50 2.10 5.04
C PHE A 17 19.44 1.33 4.26
N ARG A 18 19.78 0.09 3.90
CA ARG A 18 18.87 -0.86 3.28
C ARG A 18 18.86 -2.18 4.02
N LEU A 19 17.72 -2.85 3.98
CA LEU A 19 17.55 -4.22 4.46
C LEU A 19 17.55 -5.15 3.25
N LEU A 20 18.45 -6.12 3.24
CA LEU A 20 18.52 -7.17 2.24
C LEU A 20 17.93 -8.48 2.76
N GLY A 21 17.22 -9.19 1.89
CA GLY A 21 16.82 -10.58 2.09
C GLY A 21 18.00 -11.53 2.03
N ALA A 22 17.76 -12.81 2.35
CA ALA A 22 18.81 -13.85 2.31
C ALA A 22 19.39 -14.09 0.91
N ASP A 23 18.64 -13.70 -0.11
CA ASP A 23 18.95 -13.75 -1.54
C ASP A 23 19.63 -12.47 -2.07
N GLY A 24 19.83 -11.47 -1.19
CA GLY A 24 20.37 -10.16 -1.56
C GLY A 24 19.33 -9.17 -2.12
N THR A 25 18.05 -9.55 -2.18
CA THR A 25 16.98 -8.66 -2.64
C THR A 25 16.76 -7.52 -1.65
N VAL A 26 16.63 -6.29 -2.14
CA VAL A 26 16.33 -5.13 -1.27
C VAL A 26 14.87 -5.20 -0.81
N LEU A 27 14.66 -5.39 0.50
CA LEU A 27 13.33 -5.46 1.12
C LEU A 27 12.82 -4.09 1.57
N ALA A 28 13.73 -3.24 2.07
CA ALA A 28 13.38 -1.90 2.53
C ALA A 28 14.58 -0.95 2.37
N THR A 29 14.30 0.32 2.13
CA THR A 29 15.28 1.41 2.10
C THR A 29 14.82 2.52 3.03
N SER A 30 15.73 3.07 3.83
CA SER A 30 15.42 4.13 4.78
C SER A 30 15.46 5.52 4.15
N ARG A 31 14.98 6.50 4.92
CA ARG A 31 15.15 7.93 4.60
C ARG A 31 16.63 8.31 4.59
N ALA A 32 16.93 9.46 4.00
CA ALA A 32 18.22 10.11 4.21
C ALA A 32 18.37 10.51 5.69
N PHE A 33 19.56 10.21 6.22
CA PHE A 33 20.07 10.64 7.52
C PHE A 33 21.28 11.54 7.29
N ASP A 34 21.51 12.44 8.24
CA ASP A 34 22.64 13.37 8.20
C ASP A 34 23.98 12.67 8.48
N ASP A 35 23.97 11.63 9.30
CA ASP A 35 25.17 10.94 9.75
C ASP A 35 24.97 9.42 9.95
N LYS A 36 26.08 8.68 10.05
CA LYS A 36 26.09 7.21 10.21
C LYS A 36 25.57 6.75 11.56
N GLN A 37 25.70 7.57 12.61
CA GLN A 37 25.20 7.21 13.94
C GLN A 37 23.68 7.25 13.96
N SER A 38 23.09 8.33 13.42
CA SER A 38 21.64 8.46 13.22
C SER A 38 21.07 7.31 12.38
N ALA A 39 21.79 6.87 11.34
CA ALA A 39 21.40 5.70 10.55
C ALA A 39 21.46 4.39 11.36
N ALA A 40 22.48 4.20 12.20
CA ALA A 40 22.62 3.04 13.07
C ALA A 40 21.52 2.98 14.14
N ASP A 41 21.19 4.12 14.75
CA ASP A 41 20.08 4.24 15.72
C ASP A 41 18.74 3.93 15.04
N GLY A 42 18.57 4.36 13.79
CA GLY A 42 17.42 3.99 12.95
C GLY A 42 17.33 2.48 12.71
N ILE A 43 18.45 1.79 12.46
CA ILE A 43 18.47 0.33 12.32
C ILE A 43 18.07 -0.33 13.64
N MET A 44 18.56 0.16 14.79
CA MET A 44 18.17 -0.38 16.10
C MET A 44 16.67 -0.27 16.33
N ALA A 45 16.09 0.90 16.07
CA ALA A 45 14.65 1.12 16.16
C ALA A 45 13.88 0.19 15.21
N VAL A 46 14.32 0.04 13.95
CA VAL A 46 13.69 -0.89 13.00
C VAL A 46 13.77 -2.33 13.50
N ARG A 47 14.89 -2.78 14.08
CA ARG A 47 15.01 -4.15 14.61
C ARG A 47 14.03 -4.39 15.77
N GLU A 48 13.87 -3.43 16.66
CA GLU A 48 12.92 -3.50 17.77
C GLU A 48 11.47 -3.51 17.27
N CYS A 49 11.13 -2.56 16.39
CA CYS A 49 9.79 -2.44 15.83
C CYS A 49 9.44 -3.62 14.92
N ALA A 50 10.34 -4.11 14.06
CA ALA A 50 10.04 -5.18 13.12
C ALA A 50 9.90 -6.56 13.79
N GLY A 51 10.51 -6.75 14.96
CA GLY A 51 10.37 -7.99 15.74
C GLY A 51 8.96 -8.18 16.31
N THR A 52 8.23 -7.10 16.59
CA THR A 52 6.94 -7.13 17.31
C THR A 52 5.82 -6.32 16.66
N GLY A 53 6.15 -5.55 15.61
CA GLY A 53 5.26 -4.57 15.00
C GLY A 53 4.07 -5.22 14.30
N LEU A 54 2.91 -4.59 14.45
CA LEU A 54 1.69 -5.00 13.76
C LEU A 54 1.69 -4.49 12.32
N ILE A 55 1.25 -5.34 11.39
CA ILE A 55 1.08 -4.97 10.00
C ILE A 55 -0.24 -4.20 9.86
N THR A 56 -0.15 -2.95 9.39
CA THR A 56 -1.31 -2.10 9.13
C THR A 56 -1.23 -1.54 7.71
N GLU A 57 -2.35 -1.50 7.01
CA GLU A 57 -2.46 -0.90 5.67
C GLU A 57 -2.65 0.61 5.79
N ALA A 58 -1.74 1.40 5.20
CA ALA A 58 -1.72 2.85 5.41
C ALA A 58 -2.72 3.65 4.54
N ARG A 59 -3.21 3.11 3.42
CA ARG A 59 -4.25 3.72 2.56
C ARG A 59 -4.88 2.68 1.64
N THR A 60 -6.12 2.33 1.93
CA THR A 60 -6.98 1.60 0.99
C THR A 60 -7.68 2.62 0.08
N ASN A 61 -7.23 2.82 -1.17
CA ASN A 61 -8.27 2.65 -2.18
C ASN A 61 -8.52 1.14 -2.19
N ALA A 62 -9.79 0.72 -2.17
CA ALA A 62 -10.10 -0.70 -2.04
C ALA A 62 -9.22 -1.51 -3.00
N TRP A 63 -8.48 -2.50 -2.47
CA TRP A 63 -7.81 -3.54 -3.25
C TRP A 63 -8.87 -4.39 -3.97
N GLY A 64 -9.59 -3.75 -4.90
CA GLY A 64 -10.94 -4.10 -5.30
C GLY A 64 -11.62 -2.98 -6.07
N GLY A 65 -10.88 -2.26 -6.91
CA GLY A 65 -11.44 -1.33 -7.87
C GLY A 65 -12.01 -2.05 -9.09
N THR A 66 -13.23 -2.58 -9.02
CA THR A 66 -14.17 -2.44 -10.14
C THR A 66 -15.52 -1.99 -9.61
N GLY A 67 -15.79 -0.70 -9.80
CA GLY A 67 -17.12 -0.15 -9.65
C GLY A 67 -18.10 -1.00 -10.44
N ARG A 68 -19.09 -1.53 -9.75
CA ARG A 68 -20.24 -2.20 -10.35
C ARG A 68 -21.04 -1.15 -11.10
N THR A 69 -20.70 -0.88 -12.36
CA THR A 69 -21.62 -0.24 -13.29
C THR A 69 -22.78 -1.22 -13.43
N ARG A 70 -23.91 -0.99 -12.74
CA ARG A 70 -25.18 -1.62 -13.07
C ARG A 70 -25.77 -0.82 -14.22
N PRO A 71 -25.76 -1.29 -15.47
CA PRO A 71 -26.51 -0.64 -16.52
C PRO A 71 -27.97 -1.08 -16.39
N GLY A 72 -28.87 -0.10 -16.25
CA GLY A 72 -30.29 -0.26 -16.55
C GLY A 72 -31.13 -0.96 -15.47
N ILE A 73 -31.76 -0.17 -14.61
CA ILE A 73 -33.11 -0.49 -14.15
C ILE A 73 -34.04 0.01 -15.25
N PRO A 74 -34.69 -0.84 -16.07
CA PRO A 74 -35.77 -0.37 -16.91
C PRO A 74 -36.94 0.05 -16.02
N THR A 75 -37.32 1.32 -16.11
CA THR A 75 -38.55 1.86 -15.52
C THR A 75 -39.74 1.01 -15.95
N PRO A 76 -40.65 0.60 -15.05
CA PRO A 76 -41.85 -0.11 -15.44
C PRO A 76 -42.66 0.80 -16.36
N SER A 77 -42.85 0.34 -17.61
CA SER A 77 -43.76 0.97 -18.55
C SER A 77 -45.12 1.08 -17.87
N GLN A 78 -45.61 2.31 -17.74
CA GLN A 78 -46.98 2.58 -17.29
C GLN A 78 -47.90 1.73 -18.15
N ARG A 79 -48.41 0.67 -17.52
CA ARG A 79 -49.52 -0.16 -17.95
C ARG A 79 -50.68 0.81 -18.16
N ARG A 80 -50.83 1.34 -19.38
CA ARG A 80 -51.99 2.13 -19.74
C ARG A 80 -53.17 1.16 -19.70
N HIS A 81 -53.83 1.15 -18.55
CA HIS A 81 -55.23 0.83 -18.43
C HIS A 81 -55.98 1.67 -19.46
N ARG A 82 -56.23 1.10 -20.64
CA ARG A 82 -57.36 1.50 -21.46
C ARG A 82 -58.46 0.48 -21.22
N HIS A 83 -59.26 0.73 -20.18
CA HIS A 83 -60.68 0.36 -20.19
C HIS A 83 -61.38 1.47 -21.00
N SER A 84 -61.89 1.14 -22.20
CA SER A 84 -63.30 0.85 -22.54
C SER A 84 -63.99 2.12 -23.10
N PRO A 85 -65.14 2.09 -23.81
CA PRO A 85 -65.91 0.99 -24.44
C PRO A 85 -66.42 1.28 -25.90
N ALA A 86 -67.15 0.29 -26.46
CA ALA A 86 -68.30 0.32 -27.41
C ALA A 86 -68.22 1.03 -28.78
N ILE A 87 -68.38 0.26 -29.87
CA ILE A 87 -69.62 0.15 -30.70
C ILE A 87 -69.73 -1.31 -31.16
#